data_AF-A0A8H2VGT4-F1
#
_entry.id   AF-A0A8H2VGT4-F1
#
_cell.length_a   1.000
_cell.length_b   1.000
_cell.length_c   1.000
_cell.angle_alpha   90.00
_cell.angle_beta   90.00
_cell.angle_gamma   90.00
#
_symmetry.space_group_name_H-M   'P 1'
#
loop_
_entity.id
_entity.type
_entity.pdbx_description
1 polymer ?
#
loop_
_entity_poly.entity_id
_entity_poly.type
_entity_poly.pdbx_seq_one_letter_code
_entity_poly.pdbx_strand_id
1 'polypeptide(L)'
;MSEIIQEISKHLVFPIDYPSQQKLNGRTHKLLIVVGIISFIYGYLTQSIQNLLISYGVGIIVTSIVVVPAYPFYNKQKLTFVEPKVVNIDIAK
;
A
#
# COMPACT_ATOMS: atom_id res chain seq x y z
N MET A 1 4.74 26.27 18.42
CA MET A 1 4.56 24.90 17.89
C MET A 1 5.94 24.44 17.45
N SER A 2 6.52 23.45 18.13
CA SER A 2 7.95 23.13 18.06
C SER A 2 8.39 22.76 16.64
N GLU A 3 9.53 23.28 16.19
CA GLU A 3 10.11 23.10 14.85
C GLU A 3 10.19 21.62 14.44
N ILE A 4 10.46 20.74 15.41
CA ILE A 4 10.50 19.28 15.26
C ILE A 4 9.18 18.72 14.71
N ILE A 5 8.03 19.22 15.18
CA ILE A 5 6.72 18.77 14.71
C ILE A 5 6.48 19.22 13.27
N GLN A 6 6.96 20.40 12.89
CA GLN A 6 6.86 20.89 11.51
C GLN A 6 7.77 20.11 10.55
N GLU A 7 8.98 19.75 10.97
CA GLU A 7 9.90 18.95 10.16
C GLU A 7 9.37 17.53 9.93
N ILE A 8 8.86 16.89 10.99
CA ILE A 8 8.19 15.59 10.89
C ILE A 8 6.96 15.70 10.00
N SER A 9 6.10 16.69 10.23
CA SER A 9 4.89 16.91 9.42
C SER A 9 5.24 17.05 7.94
N LYS A 10 6.24 17.88 7.59
CA LYS A 10 6.66 18.08 6.19
C LYS A 10 7.13 16.78 5.52
N HIS A 11 7.81 15.90 6.24
CA HIS A 11 8.25 14.60 5.73
C HIS A 11 7.14 13.54 5.73
N LEU A 12 6.11 13.73 6.55
CA LEU A 12 4.98 12.81 6.75
C LEU A 12 3.71 13.23 6.00
N VAL A 13 3.73 14.35 5.26
CA VAL A 13 2.70 14.67 4.28
C VAL A 13 2.85 13.65 3.14
N PHE A 14 2.09 12.56 3.24
CA PHE A 14 2.00 11.55 2.20
C PHE A 14 0.91 11.96 1.20
N PRO A 15 1.27 12.53 0.03
CA PRO A 15 0.28 12.81 -1.00
C PRO A 15 -0.40 11.51 -1.44
N ILE A 16 -1.73 11.56 -1.61
CA ILE A 16 -2.52 10.40 -2.02
C ILE A 16 -2.23 10.09 -3.49
N ASP A 17 -1.44 9.04 -3.76
CA ASP A 17 -1.17 8.52 -5.10
C ASP A 17 -2.01 7.27 -5.40
N TYR A 18 -3.16 7.46 -6.03
CA TYR A 18 -4.10 6.38 -6.34
C TYR A 18 -3.54 5.31 -7.31
N PRO A 19 -2.94 5.66 -8.47
CA PRO A 19 -2.34 4.67 -9.38
C PRO A 19 -1.33 3.74 -8.70
N SER A 20 -0.42 4.29 -7.89
CA SER A 20 0.60 3.50 -7.21
C SER A 20 0.00 2.64 -6.09
N GLN A 21 -0.96 3.18 -5.33
CA GLN A 21 -1.71 2.43 -4.31
C GLN A 21 -2.47 1.24 -4.92
N GLN A 22 -3.10 1.40 -6.08
CA GLN A 22 -3.82 0.30 -6.75
C GLN A 22 -2.87 -0.84 -7.14
N LYS A 23 -1.68 -0.50 -7.68
CA LYS A 23 -0.64 -1.50 -8.01
C LYS A 23 -0.09 -2.18 -6.76
N LEU A 24 0.15 -1.42 -5.70
CA LEU A 24 0.61 -1.96 -4.42
C LEU A 24 -0.41 -2.92 -3.82
N ASN A 25 -1.70 -2.60 -3.86
CA ASN A 25 -2.75 -3.49 -3.36
C ASN A 25 -2.72 -4.86 -4.04
N GLY A 26 -2.55 -4.89 -5.37
CA GLY A 26 -2.38 -6.14 -6.11
C GLY A 26 -1.11 -6.93 -5.73
N ARG A 27 -0.03 -6.23 -5.37
CA ARG A 27 1.21 -6.86 -4.87
C ARG A 27 1.03 -7.40 -3.45
N THR A 28 0.33 -6.70 -2.57
CA THR A 28 0.02 -7.14 -1.20
C THR A 28 -0.68 -8.48 -1.21
N HIS A 29 -1.73 -8.63 -2.01
CA HIS A 29 -2.47 -9.89 -2.11
C HIS A 29 -1.56 -11.03 -2.57
N LYS A 30 -0.75 -10.81 -3.60
CA LYS A 30 0.20 -11.82 -4.10
C LYS A 30 1.22 -12.23 -3.02
N LEU A 31 1.79 -11.26 -2.31
CA LEU A 31 2.76 -11.52 -1.24
C LEU A 31 2.14 -12.31 -0.10
N LEU A 32 0.95 -11.91 0.39
CA LEU A 32 0.27 -12.59 1.48
C LEU A 32 -0.16 -14.01 1.11
N ILE A 33 -0.58 -14.24 -0.15
CA ILE A 33 -0.88 -15.60 -0.64
C ILE A 33 0.37 -16.48 -0.59
N VAL A 34 1.51 -15.99 -1.09
CA VAL A 34 2.78 -16.74 -1.06
C VAL A 34 3.22 -17.03 0.37
N VAL A 35 3.17 -16.03 1.25
CA VAL A 35 3.47 -16.17 2.68
C VAL A 35 2.53 -17.18 3.36
N GLY A 36 1.25 -17.16 3.00
CA GLY A 36 0.24 -18.09 3.50
C GLY A 36 0.55 -19.53 3.11
N ILE A 37 0.89 -19.78 1.84
CA ILE A 37 1.26 -21.12 1.36
C ILE A 37 2.51 -21.63 2.09
N ILE A 38 3.55 -20.80 2.21
CA ILE A 38 4.80 -21.17 2.91
C ILE A 38 4.53 -21.48 4.39
N SER A 39 3.75 -20.62 5.06
CA SER A 39 3.43 -20.78 6.48
C SER A 39 2.55 -22.01 6.74
N PHE A 40 1.64 -22.31 5.81
CA PHE A 40 0.82 -23.52 5.86
C PHE A 40 1.69 -24.79 5.71
N ILE A 41 2.58 -24.84 4.72
CA ILE A 41 3.49 -25.98 4.53
C ILE A 41 4.37 -26.17 5.77
N TYR A 42 4.94 -25.09 6.30
CA TYR A 42 5.77 -25.14 7.52
C TYR A 42 4.98 -25.63 8.74
N GLY A 43 3.77 -25.11 8.95
CA GLY A 43 2.87 -25.56 10.02
C GLY A 43 2.48 -27.02 9.89
N TYR A 44 2.21 -27.47 8.67
CA TYR A 44 1.89 -28.87 8.37
C TYR A 44 3.09 -29.78 8.65
N LEU A 45 4.30 -29.44 8.18
CA LEU A 45 5.49 -30.26 8.43
C LEU A 45 5.82 -30.37 9.94
N THR A 46 5.54 -29.32 10.70
CA THR A 46 5.76 -29.30 12.16
C THR A 46 4.56 -29.77 12.98
N GLN A 47 3.45 -30.13 12.33
CA GLN A 47 2.18 -30.54 12.96
C GLN A 47 1.70 -29.56 14.05
N SER A 48 1.96 -28.26 13.87
CA SER A 48 1.70 -27.22 14.88
C SER A 48 1.03 -25.99 14.27
N ILE A 49 -0.19 -25.70 14.75
CA ILE A 49 -0.93 -24.49 14.40
C ILE A 49 -0.23 -23.24 14.93
N GLN A 50 0.43 -23.32 16.08
CA GLN A 50 1.20 -22.21 16.62
C GLN A 50 2.35 -21.80 15.69
N ASN A 51 3.08 -22.79 15.15
CA ASN A 51 4.17 -22.53 14.20
C ASN A 51 3.66 -21.91 12.90
N LEU A 52 2.50 -22.35 12.41
CA LEU A 52 1.82 -21.72 11.27
C LEU A 52 1.54 -20.25 11.54
N LEU A 53 0.91 -19.94 12.67
CA LEU A 53 0.51 -18.58 13.02
C LEU A 53 1.70 -17.65 13.24
N ILE A 54 2.76 -18.13 13.91
CA ILE A 54 3.98 -17.35 14.11
C ILE A 54 4.65 -17.06 12.76
N SER A 55 4.84 -18.08 11.91
CA SER A 55 5.41 -17.91 10.57
C SER A 55 4.59 -16.92 9.73
N TYR A 56 3.27 -17.06 9.75
CA TYR A 56 2.38 -16.18 9.00
C TYR A 56 2.41 -14.74 9.53
N GLY A 57 2.41 -14.57 10.86
CA GLY A 57 2.53 -13.27 11.51
C GLY A 57 3.83 -12.55 11.15
N VAL A 58 4.96 -13.26 11.15
CA VAL A 58 6.25 -12.72 10.69
C VAL A 58 6.16 -12.29 9.23
N GLY A 59 5.55 -13.10 8.37
CA GLY A 59 5.37 -12.74 6.97
C GLY A 59 4.45 -11.53 6.73
N ILE A 60 3.43 -11.32 7.58
CA ILE A 60 2.62 -10.09 7.56
C ILE A 60 3.46 -8.87 7.93
N ILE A 61 4.31 -8.98 8.96
CA ILE A 61 5.18 -7.87 9.39
C ILE A 61 6.13 -7.51 8.25
N VAL A 62 6.77 -8.50 7.63
CA VAL A 62 7.65 -8.30 6.47
C VAL A 62 6.90 -7.65 5.31
N THR A 63 5.71 -8.14 4.97
CA THR A 63 4.88 -7.58 3.90
C THR A 63 4.47 -6.13 4.21
N SER A 64 4.15 -5.85 5.47
CA SER A 64 3.82 -4.50 5.93
C SER A 64 5.00 -3.55 5.77
N ILE A 65 6.20 -3.95 6.17
CA ILE A 65 7.41 -3.14 5.96
C ILE A 65 7.63 -2.84 4.48
N VAL A 66 7.35 -3.78 3.58
CA VAL A 66 7.52 -3.58 2.14
C VAL A 66 6.45 -2.67 1.54
N VAL A 67 5.19 -2.81 1.93
CA VAL A 67 4.06 -2.15 1.26
C VAL A 67 3.63 -0.85 1.92
N VAL A 68 3.67 -0.76 3.25
CA VAL A 68 3.08 0.35 4.02
C VAL A 68 3.85 1.66 3.85
N PRO A 69 5.19 1.69 3.91
CA PRO A 69 5.92 2.93 3.70
C PRO A 69 5.75 3.42 2.26
N ALA A 70 5.50 4.72 2.11
CA ALA A 70 5.44 5.38 0.81
C ALA A 70 6.86 5.60 0.24
N TYR A 71 7.56 4.51 -0.07
CA TYR A 71 8.92 4.58 -0.60
C TYR A 71 8.96 5.46 -1.86
N PRO A 72 10.01 6.28 -2.05
CA PRO A 72 10.13 7.17 -3.20
C PRO A 72 10.14 6.41 -4.55
N PHE A 73 10.44 5.11 -4.53
CA PHE A 73 10.34 4.25 -5.71
C PHE A 73 8.90 3.97 -6.17
N TYR A 74 7.93 4.00 -5.27
CA TYR A 74 6.53 3.74 -5.59
C TYR A 74 5.85 4.97 -6.22
N ASN A 75 6.16 6.17 -5.73
CA ASN A 75 5.46 7.42 -6.10
C ASN A 75 6.05 8.10 -7.35
N LYS A 76 6.47 7.33 -8.36
CA LYS A 76 7.02 7.90 -9.61
C LYS A 76 5.95 8.33 -10.61
N GLN A 77 4.69 7.94 -10.41
CA GLN A 77 3.61 8.30 -11.32
C GLN A 77 2.96 9.62 -10.89
N LYS A 78 2.92 10.59 -11.79
CA LYS A 78 2.18 11.84 -11.56
C LYS A 78 0.69 11.59 -11.80
N LEU A 79 -0.16 12.10 -10.90
CA LEU A 79 -1.60 12.08 -11.07
C LEU A 79 -2.00 12.94 -12.25
N THR A 80 -2.72 12.37 -13.21
CA THR A 80 -3.39 13.13 -14.27
C THR A 80 -4.78 13.48 -13.79
N PHE A 81 -5.00 14.75 -13.44
CA PHE A 81 -6.33 15.25 -13.12
C PHE A 81 -7.14 15.40 -14.41
N VAL A 82 -8.44 15.06 -14.34
CA VAL A 82 -9.35 15.26 -15.47
C VAL A 82 -9.68 16.74 -15.57
N GLU A 83 -9.54 17.31 -16.77
CA GLU A 83 -9.94 18.70 -17.01
C GLU A 83 -11.48 18.80 -17.05
N PRO A 84 -12.06 19.86 -16.45
CA PRO A 84 -13.50 20.05 -16.46
C PRO A 84 -13.99 20.27 -17.90
N LYS A 85 -14.96 19.47 -18.35
CA LYS A 85 -15.64 19.70 -19.62
C LYS A 85 -16.56 20.90 -19.49
N VAL A 86 -16.16 22.03 -20.07
CA VAL A 86 -17.02 23.22 -20.17
C VAL A 86 -18.07 22.94 -21.24
N VAL A 87 -19.31 22.68 -20.83
CA VAL A 87 -20.44 22.55 -21.75
C VAL A 87 -20.99 23.95 -21.96
N ASN A 88 -20.80 24.53 -23.15
CA ASN A 88 -21.52 25.74 -23.54
C ASN A 88 -22.96 25.35 -23.86
N ILE A 89 -23.87 25.79 -22.99
CA ILE A 89 -25.30 25.60 -23.18
C ILE A 89 -25.76 26.82 -23.99
N ASP A 90 -25.95 26.65 -25.30
CA ASP A 90 -26.58 27.68 -26.11
C ASP A 90 -28.07 27.71 -25.74
N ILE A 91 -28.43 28.67 -24.89
CA ILE A 91 -29.82 28.95 -24.54
C ILE A 91 -30.45 29.54 -25.80
N ALA A 92 -31.21 28.72 -26.53
CA ALA A 92 -31.99 29.15 -27.67
C ALA A 92 -32.92 30.31 -27.23
N LYS A 93 -32.75 31.45 -27.89
CA LYS A 93 -33.43 32.71 -27.62
C LYS A 93 -34.87 32.68 -28.12
#